data_AF-S4PW89-F1
#
_entry.id   AF-S4PW89-F1
#
_cell.length_a   1.000
_cell.length_b   1.000
_cell.length_c   1.000
_cell.angle_alpha   90.00
_cell.angle_beta   90.00
_cell.angle_gamma   90.00
#
_symmetry.space_group_name_H-M   'P 1'
#
loop_
_entity.id
_entity.type
_entity.pdbx_description
1 polymer ?
#
loop_
_entity_poly.entity_id
_entity_poly.type
_entity_poly.pdbx_seq_one_letter_code
_entity_poly.pdbx_strand_id
1 'polypeptide(L)' 'YFRVLAEEKKNIKVLNYSPGPVETAMIENVLEEAINKNLREVFTSFKNQGTLLKPEVTARKCVAVLLAAKFSPGEHVDY' A
#
# COMPACT_ATOMS: atom_id res chain seq x y z
N TYR A 1 4.74 -11.17 -2.40
CA TYR A 1 5.52 -10.50 -1.33
C TYR A 1 6.96 -10.98 -1.33
N PHE A 2 7.91 -10.11 -0.96
CA PHE A 2 9.36 -10.34 -1.02
C PHE A 2 9.90 -11.26 0.12
N ARG A 3 9.14 -12.30 0.50
CA ARG A 3 9.52 -13.21 1.59
C ARG A 3 10.77 -14.03 1.26
N VAL A 4 10.90 -14.49 0.02
CA VAL A 4 12.07 -15.26 -0.44
C VAL A 4 13.35 -14.43 -0.31
N LEU A 5 13.32 -13.17 -0.75
CA LEU A 5 14.47 -12.26 -0.62
C LEU A 5 14.88 -12.07 0.85
N ALA A 6 13.90 -11.93 1.75
CA ALA A 6 14.15 -11.80 3.18
C ALA A 6 14.78 -13.06 3.79
N GLU A 7 14.45 -14.24 3.27
CA GLU A 7 15.06 -15.50 3.69
C GLU A 7 16.46 -15.70 3.12
N GLU A 8 16.68 -15.40 1.84
CA GLU A 8 17.96 -15.61 1.17
C GLU A 8 19.05 -14.59 1.56
N LYS A 9 18.66 -13.36 1.91
CA LYS A 9 19.57 -12.25 2.20
C LYS A 9 19.36 -11.68 3.60
N LYS A 10 19.78 -12.43 4.62
CA LYS A 10 19.61 -12.08 6.05
C LYS A 10 20.26 -10.76 6.48
N ASN A 11 21.22 -10.25 5.71
CA ASN A 11 21.86 -8.95 5.94
C ASN A 11 21.08 -7.75 5.35
N ILE A 12 19.98 -8.00 4.63
CA ILE A 12 19.11 -6.96 4.06
C ILE A 12 17.79 -6.95 4.85
N LYS A 13 17.35 -5.76 5.27
CA LYS A 13 16.00 -5.59 5.83
C LYS A 13 15.00 -5.41 4.69
N VAL A 14 13.99 -6.28 4.65
CA VAL A 14 12.95 -6.26 3.62
C VAL A 14 11.61 -5.91 4.26
N LEU A 15 10.89 -4.97 3.67
CA LEU A 15 9.55 -4.55 4.10
C LEU A 15 8.61 -4.63 2.89
N ASN A 16 7.43 -5.22 3.07
CA ASN A 16 6.32 -5.04 2.14
C ASN A 16 5.32 -4.08 2.80
N TYR A 17 5.22 -2.85 2.30
CA TYR A 17 4.32 -1.84 2.83
C TYR A 17 3.15 -1.62 1.88
N SER A 18 1.92 -1.76 2.38
CA SER A 18 0.69 -1.49 1.65
C SER A 18 0.16 -0.12 2.08
N PRO A 19 0.12 0.87 1.18
CA PRO A 19 -0.15 2.25 1.55
C PRO A 19 -1.62 2.56 1.82
N GLY A 20 -2.53 1.57 1.69
CA GLY A 20 -3.98 1.78 1.67
C GLY A 20 -4.48 2.39 0.36
N PRO A 21 -5.76 2.78 0.28
CA PRO A 21 -6.31 3.46 -0.89
C PRO A 21 -5.86 4.92 -0.92
N VAL A 22 -5.00 5.29 -1.88
CA VAL A 22 -4.36 6.62 -1.94
C VAL A 22 -4.89 7.42 -3.12
N GLU A 23 -5.25 8.68 -2.87
CA GLU A 23 -5.68 9.64 -3.88
C GLU A 23 -4.53 9.94 -4.86
N THR A 24 -4.49 9.16 -5.95
CA THR A 24 -3.48 9.23 -7.00
C THR A 24 -4.14 8.94 -8.35
N ALA A 25 -3.44 9.25 -9.44
CA ALA A 25 -3.88 8.93 -10.79
C ALA A 25 -4.16 7.42 -11.00
N MET A 26 -3.54 6.54 -10.21
CA MET A 26 -3.80 5.10 -10.28
C MET A 26 -5.26 4.75 -9.97
N ILE A 27 -5.90 5.46 -9.03
CA ILE A 27 -7.32 5.22 -8.72
C ILE A 27 -8.20 5.62 -9.90
N GLU A 28 -7.94 6.77 -10.53
CA GLU A 28 -8.68 7.20 -11.71
C GLU A 28 -8.54 6.18 -12.85
N ASN A 29 -7.33 5.67 -13.10
CA ASN A 29 -7.12 4.60 -14.09
C ASN A 29 -7.93 3.33 -13.76
N VAL A 30 -8.03 2.94 -12.48
CA VAL A 30 -8.85 1.78 -12.08
C VAL A 30 -10.33 2.04 -12.35
N LEU A 31 -10.82 3.24 -12.06
CA LEU A 31 -12.22 3.62 -12.28
C LEU A 31 -12.57 3.67 -13.77
N GLU A 32 -11.65 4.13 -14.61
CA GLU A 32 -11.83 4.27 -16.06
C GLU A 32 -11.66 2.94 -16.81
N GLU A 33 -10.62 2.16 -16.47
CA GLU A 33 -10.15 1.07 -17.33
C GLU A 33 -10.45 -0.34 -16.78
N ALA A 34 -10.65 -0.53 -15.48
CA ALA A 34 -10.70 -1.88 -14.90
C ALA A 34 -11.87 -2.70 -15.45
N ILE A 35 -11.66 -3.84 -16.12
CA ILE A 35 -12.79 -4.63 -16.70
C ILE A 35 -13.72 -5.19 -15.60
N ASN A 36 -13.17 -5.47 -14.41
CA ASN A 36 -13.92 -6.03 -13.29
C ASN A 36 -14.84 -4.96 -12.64
N LYS A 37 -16.16 -5.15 -12.76
CA LYS A 37 -17.17 -4.23 -12.21
C LYS A 37 -17.10 -4.07 -10.69
N ASN A 38 -16.93 -5.18 -9.96
CA ASN A 38 -16.81 -5.16 -8.51
C ASN A 38 -15.59 -4.35 -8.07
N LEU A 39 -14.48 -4.44 -8.80
CA LEU A 39 -13.30 -3.63 -8.53
C LEU A 39 -13.58 -2.13 -8.71
N ARG A 40 -14.27 -1.74 -9.79
CA ARG A 40 -14.69 -0.34 -9.98
C ARG A 40 -15.59 0.12 -8.83
N GLU A 41 -16.60 -0.67 -8.46
CA GLU A 41 -17.56 -0.34 -7.40
C GLU A 41 -16.87 -0.10 -6.05
N VAL A 42 -15.91 -0.95 -5.67
CA VAL A 42 -15.12 -0.79 -4.45
C VAL A 42 -14.32 0.52 -4.49
N PHE A 43 -13.64 0.83 -5.60
CA PHE A 43 -12.85 2.05 -5.70
C PHE A 43 -13.73 3.32 -5.80
N THR A 44 -14.91 3.24 -6.42
CA THR A 44 -15.91 4.30 -6.42
C THR A 44 -16.41 4.57 -5.00
N SER A 45 -16.63 3.51 -4.21
CA SER A 45 -16.98 3.62 -2.79
C SER A 45 -15.93 4.38 -2.01
N PHE A 46 -14.64 4.09 -2.20
CA PHE A 46 -13.56 4.82 -1.51
C PHE A 46 -13.57 6.31 -1.82
N LYS A 47 -13.76 6.67 -3.10
CA LYS A 47 -13.84 8.06 -3.55
C LYS A 47 -15.06 8.78 -2.97
N ASN A 48 -16.24 8.16 -3.03
CA ASN A 48 -17.49 8.77 -2.58
C ASN A 48 -17.57 8.92 -1.05
N GLN A 49 -16.97 8.00 -0.30
CA GLN A 49 -16.93 8.05 1.16
C GLN A 49 -15.83 8.96 1.71
N GLY A 50 -14.95 9.49 0.85
CA GLY A 50 -13.81 10.29 1.26
C GLY A 50 -12.78 9.51 2.09
N THR A 51 -12.67 8.20 1.88
CA THR A 51 -11.74 7.33 2.62
C THR A 51 -10.36 7.22 1.97
N LEU A 52 -10.14 7.94 0.87
CA LEU A 52 -8.85 8.03 0.21
C LEU A 52 -7.84 8.80 1.07
N LEU A 53 -6.66 8.21 1.23
CA LEU A 53 -5.54 8.84 1.90
C LEU A 53 -4.84 9.82 0.95
N LYS A 54 -4.42 10.97 1.47
CA LYS A 54 -3.45 11.81 0.76
C LYS A 54 -2.09 11.08 0.69
N PRO A 55 -1.33 11.21 -0.41
CA PRO A 55 -0.01 10.59 -0.54
C PRO A 55 0.93 10.86 0.64
N GLU A 56 0.92 12.08 1.17
CA GLU A 56 1.83 12.47 2.25
C GLU A 56 1.47 11.77 3.59
N VAL A 57 0.20 11.41 3.78
CA VAL A 57 -0.26 10.73 5.00
C VAL A 57 0.31 9.33 5.06
N THR A 58 0.15 8.55 3.99
CA THR A 58 0.67 7.19 3.92
C THR A 58 2.20 7.15 3.83
N ALA A 59 2.81 8.11 3.13
CA ALA A 59 4.28 8.23 3.08
C ALA A 59 4.87 8.50 4.47
N ARG A 60 4.27 9.39 5.28
CA ARG A 60 4.71 9.63 6.66
C ARG A 60 4.61 8.36 7.53
N LYS A 61 3.52 7.58 7.37
CA LYS A 61 3.36 6.30 8.07
C LYS A 61 4.45 5.30 7.66
N CYS A 62 4.73 5.17 6.37
CA CYS A 62 5.82 4.33 5.87
C CYS A 62 7.17 4.71 6.47
N VAL A 63 7.52 6.01 6.46
CA VAL A 63 8.74 6.52 7.07
C VAL A 63 8.79 6.22 8.57
N ALA A 64 7.68 6.35 9.29
CA ALA A 64 7.60 6.00 10.70
C ALA A 64 7.85 4.50 10.95
N VAL A 65 7.32 3.62 10.09
CA VAL A 65 7.58 2.16 10.14
C VAL A 65 9.07 1.87 9.92
N LEU A 66 9.69 2.53 8.93
CA LEU A 66 11.12 2.38 8.64
C LEU A 66 12.00 2.84 9.81
N LEU A 67 11.71 4.02 10.39
CA LEU A 67 12.46 4.57 11.52
C LEU A 67 12.30 3.73 12.79
N ALA A 68 11.10 3.20 13.06
CA ALA A 68 10.87 2.32 14.19
C ALA A 68 11.61 0.99 14.05
N ALA A 69 11.76 0.49 12.81
CA ALA A 69 12.47 -0.74 12.46
C ALA A 69 12.04 -1.98 13.28
N LYS A 70 10.75 -2.04 13.66
CA LYS A 70 10.17 -3.12 14.49
C LYS A 70 9.58 -4.28 13.68
N PHE A 71 9.54 -4.16 12.36
CA PHE A 71 9.00 -5.19 11.48
C PHE A 71 9.97 -6.36 11.31
N SER A 72 9.43 -7.56 11.16
CA SER A 72 10.20 -8.75 10.79
C SER A 72 10.62 -8.67 9.31
N PRO A 73 11.81 -9.16 8.92
CA PRO A 73 12.20 -9.19 7.51
C PRO A 73 11.16 -9.93 6.64
N GLY A 74 10.66 -9.26 5.61
CA GLY A 74 9.63 -9.79 4.71
C GLY A 74 8.20 -9.67 5.25
N GLU A 75 7.99 -9.04 6.41
CA GLU A 75 6.66 -8.74 6.93
C GLU A 75 5.86 -7.86 5.96
N HIS A 76 4.56 -8.10 5.95
CA HIS A 76 3.59 -7.27 5.25
C HIS A 76 2.91 -6.36 6.26
N VAL A 77 3.04 -5.04 6.05
CA VAL A 77 2.48 -4.01 6.92
C VAL A 77 1.51 -3.17 6.10
N ASP A 78 0.25 -3.15 6.51
CA ASP A 78 -0.78 -2.27 5.95
C ASP A 78 -0.86 -0.94 6.72
N TYR A 79 -1.38 0.09 6.07
CA TYR A 79 -1.64 1.41 6.67
C TYR A 79 -2.63 1.34 7.84
#